data_AF-A0A3C0EXT9-F1
#
_entry.id   AF-A0A3C0EXT9-F1
#
_cell.length_a   1.000
_cell.length_b   1.000
_cell.length_c   1.000
_cell.angle_alpha   90.00
_cell.angle_beta   90.00
_cell.angle_gamma   90.00
#
_symmetry.space_group_name_H-M   'P 1'
#
loop_
_entity.id
_entity.type
_entity.pdbx_description
1 polymer ?
#
loop_
_entity_poly.entity_id
_entity_poly.type
_entity_poly.pdbx_seq_one_letter_code
_entity_poly.pdbx_strand_id
1 'polypeptide(L)' 'MVQISQNFDAGNIEIVSIEDPANIQLNIRADNKSNFYQWFYFRLSGARYTPCILKILNGANAAYPHGFRNYRVLYSYDRK' A
#
# COMPACT_ATOMS: atom_id res chain seq x y z
N MET A 1 -8.36 -2.46 16.34
CA MET A 1 -7.57 -1.33 15.80
C MET A 1 -7.03 -1.75 14.44
N VAL A 2 -7.03 -0.86 13.47
CA VAL A 2 -6.45 -1.11 12.14
C VAL A 2 -4.96 -1.37 12.28
N GLN A 3 -4.43 -2.33 11.53
CA GLN A 3 -3.02 -2.69 11.52
C GLN A 3 -2.56 -3.01 10.10
N ILE A 4 -1.36 -2.55 9.75
CA ILE A 4 -0.71 -2.85 8.47
C ILE A 4 0.59 -3.61 8.74
N SER A 5 0.80 -4.68 7.98
CA SER A 5 2.03 -5.49 8.05
C SER A 5 2.51 -5.84 6.64
N GLN A 6 3.83 -5.94 6.49
CA GLN A 6 4.48 -6.27 5.22
C GLN A 6 5.68 -7.22 5.39
N ASN A 7 5.97 -7.69 6.61
CA ASN A 7 7.09 -8.60 6.85
C ASN A 7 6.73 -10.03 6.41
N PHE A 8 6.69 -10.24 5.10
CA PHE A 8 6.44 -11.50 4.41
C PHE A 8 7.01 -11.40 2.99
N ASP A 9 7.08 -12.52 2.28
CA ASP A 9 7.63 -12.57 0.93
C ASP A 9 6.92 -11.59 -0.03
N ALA A 10 7.72 -10.86 -0.81
CA ALA A 10 7.34 -9.75 -1.67
C ALA A 10 6.67 -8.55 -0.97
N GLY A 11 6.63 -8.48 0.36
CA GLY A 11 6.00 -7.38 1.09
C GLY A 11 6.71 -6.04 0.87
N ASN A 12 5.94 -5.02 0.51
CA ASN A 12 6.44 -3.66 0.34
C ASN A 12 5.36 -2.61 0.64
N ILE A 13 5.51 -1.90 1.76
CA ILE A 13 4.84 -0.64 2.06
C ILE A 13 5.57 0.06 3.22
N GLU A 14 5.44 1.38 3.29
CA GLU A 14 5.77 2.21 4.46
C GLU A 14 4.48 2.85 4.98
N ILE A 15 4.32 2.86 6.30
CA ILE A 15 3.16 3.46 6.98
C ILE A 15 3.51 4.89 7.36
N VAL A 16 2.73 5.85 6.83
CA VAL A 16 2.82 7.26 7.23
C VAL A 16 1.83 7.56 8.36
N SER A 17 0.57 7.12 8.21
CA SER A 17 -0.45 7.21 9.27
C SER A 17 -1.55 6.16 9.09
N ILE A 18 -2.04 5.62 10.21
CA ILE A 18 -3.17 4.68 10.31
C ILE A 18 -4.18 5.10 11.41
N GLU A 19 -4.15 6.37 11.82
CA GLU A 19 -4.98 6.88 12.91
C GLU A 19 -6.46 6.94 12.53
N ASP A 20 -6.75 7.26 11.26
CA ASP A 20 -8.10 7.34 10.71
C ASP A 20 -8.28 6.33 9.55
N PRO A 21 -9.19 5.35 9.67
CA PRO A 21 -9.52 4.43 8.58
C PRO A 21 -9.98 5.13 7.29
N ALA A 22 -10.61 6.30 7.39
CA ALA A 22 -11.02 7.11 6.24
C ALA A 22 -9.86 7.94 5.65
N ASN A 23 -8.65 7.84 6.20
CA ASN A 23 -7.47 8.57 5.72
C ASN A 23 -6.16 7.82 6.04
N ILE A 24 -6.06 6.55 5.66
CA ILE A 24 -4.82 5.77 5.78
C ILE A 24 -3.80 6.28 4.77
N GLN A 25 -2.61 6.63 5.23
CA GLN A 25 -1.54 7.22 4.42
C GLN A 25 -0.32 6.30 4.34
N LEU A 26 0.12 6.03 3.12
CA LEU A 26 1.16 5.05 2.82
C LEU A 26 2.14 5.59 1.78
N ASN A 27 3.37 5.06 1.82
CA ASN A 27 4.35 5.21 0.77
C ASN A 27 4.77 3.83 0.24
N ILE A 28 5.17 3.78 -1.03
CA ILE A 28 5.87 2.63 -1.60
C ILE A 28 7.36 2.80 -1.32
N ARG A 29 8.04 1.77 -0.78
CA ARG A 29 9.50 1.84 -0.57
C ARG A 29 10.24 1.60 -1.89
N ALA A 30 11.38 2.25 -2.03
CA ALA A 30 12.34 1.99 -3.10
C ALA A 30 12.79 0.53 -3.11
N ASP A 31 13.04 0.01 -4.31
CA ASP A 31 13.64 -1.31 -4.49
C ASP A 31 15.05 -1.33 -3.85
N ASN A 32 15.49 -2.52 -3.43
CA ASN A 32 16.78 -2.66 -2.77
C ASN A 32 17.92 -2.11 -3.66
N LYS A 33 18.69 -1.16 -3.13
CA LYS A 33 19.80 -0.48 -3.83
C LYS A 33 19.38 0.23 -5.12
N SER A 34 18.18 0.78 -5.17
CA SER A 34 17.63 1.50 -6.31
C SER A 34 16.83 2.72 -5.85
N ASN A 35 16.64 3.68 -6.75
CA ASN A 35 15.70 4.80 -6.55
C ASN A 35 14.31 4.49 -7.16
N PHE A 36 14.17 3.39 -7.88
CA PHE A 36 12.91 2.98 -8.49
C PHE A 36 11.99 2.32 -7.47
N TYR A 37 10.69 2.55 -7.65
CA TYR A 37 9.62 1.81 -6.98
C TYR A 37 8.36 1.83 -7.83
N GLN A 38 7.54 0.81 -7.65
CA GLN A 38 6.20 0.71 -8.22
C GLN A 38 5.41 -0.36 -7.47
N TRP A 39 6.08 -1.47 -7.15
CA TRP A 39 5.50 -2.63 -6.48
C TRP A 39 5.13 -2.32 -5.02
N PHE A 40 3.90 -2.62 -4.65
CA PHE A 40 3.45 -2.62 -3.26
C PHE A 40 2.66 -3.89 -2.95
N TYR A 41 2.86 -4.42 -1.75
CA TYR A 41 2.11 -5.56 -1.25
C TYR A 41 2.14 -5.54 0.28
N PHE A 42 0.96 -5.49 0.90
CA PHE A 42 0.81 -5.40 2.35
C PHE A 42 -0.49 -6.09 2.80
N ARG A 43 -0.56 -6.40 4.08
CA ARG A 43 -1.76 -6.94 4.75
C ARG A 43 -2.36 -5.86 5.63
N LEU A 44 -3.64 -5.56 5.41
CA LEU A 44 -4.49 -4.77 6.31
C LEU A 44 -5.31 -5.72 7.19
N SER A 45 -5.33 -5.48 8.50
CA SER A 45 -6.10 -6.28 9.46
C SER A 45 -6.80 -5.37 10.48
N GLY A 46 -7.80 -5.92 11.18
CA GLY A 46 -8.58 -5.15 12.16
C GLY A 46 -9.55 -4.12 11.56
N ALA A 47 -9.86 -4.23 10.27
CA ALA A 47 -10.72 -3.33 9.50
C ALA A 47 -12.05 -4.00 9.05
N ARG A 48 -12.47 -5.08 9.70
CA ARG A 48 -13.70 -5.79 9.32
C ARG A 48 -14.89 -4.85 9.49
N TYR A 49 -15.74 -4.75 8.46
CA TYR A 49 -16.89 -3.83 8.40
C TYR A 49 -16.54 -2.34 8.54
N THR A 50 -15.27 -1.96 8.37
CA THR A 50 -14.82 -0.58 8.39
C THR A 50 -14.44 -0.18 6.97
N PRO A 51 -15.16 0.77 6.34
CA PRO A 51 -14.71 1.37 5.09
C PRO A 51 -13.34 2.02 5.29
N CYS A 52 -12.38 1.68 4.43
CA CYS A 52 -11.04 2.25 4.48
C CYS A 52 -10.72 3.01 3.21
N ILE A 53 -10.10 4.18 3.34
CA ILE A 53 -9.52 4.93 2.22
C ILE A 53 -8.01 4.90 2.40
N LEU A 54 -7.32 4.27 1.45
CA LEU A 54 -5.88 4.13 1.44
C LEU A 54 -5.28 5.06 0.38
N LYS A 55 -4.35 5.92 0.79
CA LYS A 55 -3.68 6.88 -0.07
C LYS A 55 -2.20 6.53 -0.19
N ILE A 56 -1.75 6.27 -1.42
CA ILE A 56 -0.34 6.16 -1.76
C ILE A 56 0.18 7.56 -2.07
N LEU A 57 0.90 8.18 -1.13
CA LEU A 57 1.27 9.60 -1.22
C LEU A 57 2.37 9.86 -2.26
N ASN A 58 3.30 8.91 -2.42
CA ASN A 58 4.42 9.03 -3.34
C ASN A 58 4.17 8.45 -4.75
N GLY A 59 2.93 8.07 -5.09
CA GLY A 59 2.62 7.42 -6.38
C GLY A 59 2.97 8.26 -7.62
N ALA A 60 2.95 9.58 -7.52
CA ALA A 60 3.32 10.49 -8.61
C ALA A 60 4.81 10.44 -8.99
N ASN A 61 5.67 9.95 -8.08
CA ASN A 61 7.12 9.89 -8.24
C ASN A 61 7.61 8.43 -8.45
N ALA A 62 6.70 7.48 -8.64
CA ALA A 62 7.03 6.09 -8.91
C ALA A 62 7.71 5.93 -10.29
N ALA A 63 8.23 4.74 -10.59
CA ALA A 63 8.92 4.47 -11.86
C ALA A 63 8.00 4.69 -13.08
N TYR A 64 6.71 4.39 -12.93
CA TYR A 64 5.70 4.59 -13.98
C TYR A 64 4.45 5.26 -13.39
N PRO A 65 4.45 6.59 -13.14
CA PRO A 65 3.34 7.29 -12.51
C PRO A 65 2.05 7.22 -13.34
N HIS A 66 2.18 7.24 -14.66
CA HIS A 66 1.06 7.07 -15.58
C HIS A 66 0.43 5.68 -15.52
N GLY A 67 1.16 4.67 -15.01
CA GLY A 67 0.65 3.33 -14.80
C GLY A 67 -0.47 3.25 -13.75
N PHE A 68 -0.66 4.28 -12.92
CA PHE A 68 -1.77 4.37 -11.99
C PHE A 68 -3.05 4.97 -12.59
N ARG A 69 -3.00 5.52 -13.82
CA ARG A 69 -4.20 6.02 -14.50
C ARG A 69 -5.08 4.85 -14.93
N ASN A 70 -6.36 4.89 -14.61
CA ASN A 70 -7.33 3.81 -14.87
C ASN A 70 -6.93 2.44 -14.27
N TYR A 71 -6.02 2.45 -13.29
CA TYR A 71 -5.55 1.25 -12.60
C TYR A 71 -6.51 0.85 -11.49
N ARG A 72 -6.69 -0.45 -11.30
CA ARG A 72 -7.39 -1.03 -10.15
C ARG A 72 -6.43 -1.90 -9.37
N VAL A 73 -6.40 -1.72 -8.06
CA VAL A 73 -5.64 -2.58 -7.15
C VAL A 73 -6.20 -4.00 -7.18
N LEU A 74 -5.31 -4.98 -6.98
CA LEU A 74 -5.69 -6.34 -6.64
C LEU A 74 -5.72 -6.49 -5.12
N TYR A 75 -6.60 -7.37 -4.63
CA TYR A 75 -6.67 -7.75 -3.23
C TYR A 75 -7.13 -9.20 -3.11
N SER A 76 -6.80 -9.85 -1.99
CA SER A 76 -7.25 -11.20 -1.66
C SER A 76 -7.35 -11.32 -0.13
N TYR A 77 -8.30 -12.15 0.33
CA TYR A 77 -8.47 -12.44 1.76
C TYR A 77 -7.61 -13.62 2.22
N ASP A 78 -7.17 -14.49 1.31
CA ASP A 78 -6.48 -15.76 1.60
C ASP A 78 -5.24 -16.04 0.74
N ARG A 79 -4.89 -15.12 -0.18
CA ARG A 79 -3.78 -15.21 -1.15
C ARG A 79 -3.98 -16.28 -2.23
N LYS A 80 -5.22 -16.72 -2.46
CA LYS A 80 -5.59 -17.61 -3.56
C LYS A 80 -6.44 -16.88 -4.58
#